data_AF-A0A3A8JIG6-F1
#
_entry.id   AF-A0A3A8JIG6-F1
#
_cell.length_a   1.000
_cell.length_b   1.000
_cell.length_c   1.000
_cell.angle_alpha   90.00
_cell.angle_beta   90.00
_cell.angle_gamma   90.00
#
_symmetry.space_group_name_H-M   'P 1'
#
loop_
_entity.id
_entity.type
_entity.pdbx_description
1 polymer ?
#
loop_
_entity_poly.entity_id
_entity_poly.type
_entity_poly.pdbx_seq_one_letter_code
_entity_poly.pdbx_strand_id
1 'polypeptide(L)'
;MPGEPTPAAWEPSATVPSSLEVDGRCFLVRVEVPGEALEVDTAAGERVRLGRWGFDAHLWALDRHASVDGQGLHFDATGFAREVMRGLAVPAALMEELAPVALWWAASGGYEAGSGLQEDGWLRAGAVRARLRPWTFVERSRALNESTLPSAGGGQEFRLERYLRLMLRASVVALEPAGVELSMLDGATTVALLDAALALNDMGARDEDSRLKSPDVDNPRLARVTLRLCKALGWTPSQVWETPAAEVDRLLALLEVAEPPAPRPARVGRAPSLADHPDAVVIQVED
;
A
#
# COMPACT_ATOMS: atom_id res chain seq x y z
N MET A 1 -41.71 4.13 51.28
CA MET A 1 -40.84 3.84 50.13
C MET A 1 -40.42 5.19 49.56
N PRO A 2 -39.17 5.64 49.79
CA PRO A 2 -38.67 6.90 49.24
C PRO A 2 -38.54 6.76 47.71
N GLY A 3 -39.00 7.78 46.98
CA GLY A 3 -39.00 7.80 45.52
C GLY A 3 -37.59 7.84 44.95
N GLU A 4 -37.35 7.01 43.94
CA GLU A 4 -36.12 7.06 43.13
C GLU A 4 -36.06 8.41 42.38
N PRO A 5 -34.90 9.09 42.41
CA PRO A 5 -34.71 10.28 41.59
C PRO A 5 -34.60 9.85 40.12
N THR A 6 -35.54 10.33 39.31
CA THR A 6 -35.49 10.26 37.84
C THR A 6 -34.15 10.81 37.35
N PRO A 7 -33.36 10.05 36.55
CA PRO A 7 -32.13 10.58 35.96
C PRO A 7 -32.50 11.73 35.03
N ALA A 8 -31.92 12.90 35.31
CA ALA A 8 -32.05 14.07 34.45
C ALA A 8 -31.59 13.71 33.04
N ALA A 9 -32.46 13.98 32.06
CA ALA A 9 -32.12 13.87 30.64
C ALA A 9 -30.89 14.74 30.38
N TRP A 10 -29.80 14.12 29.98
CA TRP A 10 -28.61 14.80 29.51
C TRP A 10 -28.98 15.50 28.20
N GLU A 11 -29.16 16.81 28.21
CA GLU A 11 -29.32 17.58 26.98
C GLU A 11 -27.96 17.59 26.26
N PRO A 12 -27.84 17.05 25.04
CA PRO A 12 -26.59 17.14 24.29
C PRO A 12 -26.25 18.61 24.06
N SER A 13 -25.07 19.03 24.51
CA SER A 13 -24.55 20.37 24.25
C SER A 13 -24.57 20.61 22.74
N ALA A 14 -25.24 21.69 22.32
CA ALA A 14 -25.33 22.05 20.91
C ALA A 14 -23.92 22.32 20.36
N THR A 15 -23.43 21.41 19.53
CA THR A 15 -22.16 21.59 18.82
C THR A 15 -22.29 22.79 17.89
N VAL A 16 -21.45 23.80 18.09
CA VAL A 16 -21.44 25.02 17.27
C VAL A 16 -20.99 24.63 15.86
N PRO A 17 -21.76 24.98 14.80
CA PRO A 17 -21.34 24.73 13.43
C PRO A 17 -20.07 25.49 13.10
N SER A 18 -19.13 24.82 12.46
CA SER A 18 -17.91 25.42 11.91
C SER A 18 -18.01 25.53 10.39
N SER A 19 -17.38 26.56 9.82
CA SER A 19 -17.23 26.69 8.38
C SER A 19 -15.99 25.91 7.94
N LEU A 20 -16.15 25.08 6.92
CA LEU A 20 -15.10 24.28 6.31
C LEU A 20 -15.04 24.58 4.81
N GLU A 21 -13.87 24.92 4.28
CA GLU A 21 -13.66 25.08 2.85
C GLU A 21 -12.99 23.83 2.27
N VAL A 22 -13.64 23.19 1.29
CA VAL A 22 -13.11 22.03 0.56
C VAL A 22 -13.30 22.26 -0.94
N ASP A 23 -12.25 22.15 -1.73
CA ASP A 23 -12.27 22.36 -3.18
C ASP A 23 -12.92 23.70 -3.60
N GLY A 24 -12.66 24.77 -2.83
CA GLY A 24 -13.20 26.10 -3.08
C GLY A 24 -14.70 26.26 -2.75
N ARG A 25 -15.30 25.29 -2.07
CA ARG A 25 -16.69 25.34 -1.59
C ARG A 25 -16.72 25.41 -0.06
N CYS A 26 -17.54 26.31 0.47
CA CYS A 26 -17.76 26.43 1.90
C CYS A 26 -18.94 25.57 2.35
N PHE A 27 -18.71 24.72 3.35
CA PHE A 27 -19.70 23.89 4.01
C PHE A 27 -19.84 24.31 5.47
N LEU A 28 -21.06 24.32 5.99
CA LEU A 28 -21.29 24.43 7.42
C LEU A 28 -21.41 23.02 7.98
N VAL A 29 -20.47 22.66 8.85
CA VAL A 29 -20.34 21.30 9.38
C VAL A 29 -20.48 21.28 10.90
N ARG A 30 -21.03 20.17 11.43
CA ARG A 30 -21.04 19.85 12.86
C ARG A 30 -20.47 18.46 13.06
N VAL A 31 -19.44 18.36 13.89
CA VAL A 31 -18.82 17.09 14.29
C VAL A 31 -19.08 16.93 15.79
N GLU A 32 -20.03 16.08 16.17
CA GLU A 32 -20.33 15.82 17.58
C GLU A 32 -19.16 15.10 18.25
N VAL A 33 -18.75 13.98 17.64
CA VAL A 33 -17.62 13.17 18.04
C VAL A 33 -16.80 12.87 16.78
N PRO A 34 -15.51 13.26 16.73
CA PRO A 34 -14.65 12.94 15.60
C PRO A 34 -14.68 11.44 15.28
N GLY A 35 -14.72 11.11 13.99
CA GLY A 35 -14.81 9.73 13.50
C GLY A 35 -16.19 9.05 13.59
N GLU A 36 -17.20 9.63 14.28
CA GLU A 36 -18.51 8.99 14.44
C GLU A 36 -19.57 9.48 13.44
N ALA A 37 -19.84 10.78 13.38
CA ALA A 37 -20.80 11.33 12.43
C ALA A 37 -20.48 12.79 12.08
N LEU A 38 -20.79 13.17 10.85
CA LEU A 38 -20.68 14.53 10.34
C LEU A 38 -22.06 15.01 9.91
N GLU A 39 -22.52 16.12 10.44
CA GLU A 39 -23.69 16.81 9.88
C GLU A 39 -23.21 17.95 8.98
N VAL A 40 -23.76 18.04 7.78
CA VAL A 40 -23.46 19.07 6.79
C VAL A 40 -24.76 19.78 6.43
N ASP A 41 -24.77 21.10 6.52
CA ASP A 41 -25.86 21.92 5.97
C ASP A 41 -25.59 22.16 4.47
N THR A 42 -26.56 21.85 3.61
CA THR A 42 -26.48 22.04 2.16
C THR A 42 -26.79 23.49 1.77
N ALA A 43 -26.51 23.86 0.51
CA ALA A 43 -26.86 25.16 -0.03
C ALA A 43 -28.37 25.43 -0.02
N ALA A 44 -29.20 24.39 -0.05
CA ALA A 44 -30.65 24.47 0.08
C ALA A 44 -31.14 24.62 1.54
N GLY A 45 -30.23 24.58 2.52
CA GLY A 45 -30.55 24.61 3.95
C GLY A 45 -31.01 23.26 4.52
N GLU A 46 -30.88 22.17 3.74
CA GLU A 46 -31.13 20.81 4.23
C GLU A 46 -29.95 20.33 5.06
N ARG A 47 -30.19 19.48 6.05
CA ARG A 47 -29.14 18.88 6.86
C ARG A 47 -28.96 17.42 6.50
N VAL A 48 -27.75 17.06 6.09
CA VAL A 48 -27.38 15.68 5.77
C VAL A 48 -26.40 15.17 6.80
N ARG A 49 -26.67 13.98 7.35
CA ARG A 49 -25.79 13.29 8.30
C ARG A 49 -25.00 12.21 7.58
N LEU A 50 -23.69 12.37 7.47
CA LEU A 50 -22.77 11.30 7.08
C LEU A 50 -22.48 10.43 8.30
N GLY A 51 -22.64 9.11 8.14
CA GLY A 51 -22.34 8.15 9.19
C GLY A 51 -20.85 7.92 9.40
N ARG A 52 -20.55 7.02 10.34
CA ARG A 52 -19.19 6.56 10.60
C ARG A 52 -18.62 5.89 9.37
N TRP A 53 -17.48 6.40 8.91
CA TRP A 53 -16.68 5.75 7.87
C TRP A 53 -15.65 4.86 8.56
N GLY A 54 -15.72 3.54 8.36
CA GLY A 54 -14.87 2.57 9.07
C GLY A 54 -13.75 1.98 8.22
N PHE A 55 -12.78 1.34 8.87
CA PHE A 55 -11.64 0.65 8.26
C PHE A 55 -12.02 -0.26 7.08
N ASP A 56 -12.95 -1.19 7.29
CA ASP A 56 -13.32 -2.17 6.26
C ASP A 56 -14.01 -1.50 5.06
N ALA A 57 -14.88 -0.52 5.31
CA ALA A 57 -15.52 0.26 4.26
C ALA A 57 -14.51 1.08 3.46
N HIS A 58 -13.53 1.69 4.14
CA HIS A 58 -12.47 2.47 3.52
C HIS A 58 -11.62 1.61 2.57
N LEU A 59 -11.06 0.50 3.06
CA LEU A 59 -10.19 -0.35 2.23
C LEU A 59 -10.94 -0.95 1.04
N TRP A 60 -12.18 -1.36 1.26
CA TRP A 60 -13.00 -1.93 0.20
C TRP A 60 -13.40 -0.90 -0.87
N ALA A 61 -13.68 0.35 -0.46
CA ALA A 61 -13.92 1.43 -1.41
C ALA A 61 -12.64 1.75 -2.23
N LEU A 62 -11.46 1.72 -1.61
CA LEU A 62 -10.18 1.87 -2.32
C LEU A 62 -10.00 0.77 -3.38
N ASP A 63 -10.26 -0.48 -3.04
CA ASP A 63 -10.13 -1.61 -3.97
C ASP A 63 -11.06 -1.53 -5.19
N ARG A 64 -12.22 -0.90 -5.03
CA ARG A 64 -13.17 -0.69 -6.13
C ARG A 64 -12.89 0.51 -6.99
N HIS A 65 -12.39 1.59 -6.37
CA HIS A 65 -12.28 2.90 -7.01
C HIS A 65 -10.83 3.31 -7.26
N ALA A 66 -9.84 2.51 -6.85
CA ALA A 66 -8.45 2.67 -7.23
C ALA A 66 -8.00 1.45 -8.05
N SER A 67 -7.38 1.70 -9.19
CA SER A 67 -6.81 0.65 -10.04
C SER A 67 -5.45 1.08 -10.55
N VAL A 68 -4.58 0.10 -10.79
CA VAL A 68 -3.26 0.34 -11.39
C VAL A 68 -3.24 -0.37 -12.73
N ASP A 69 -2.97 0.38 -13.79
CA ASP A 69 -2.81 -0.16 -15.14
C ASP A 69 -1.46 0.28 -15.74
N GLY A 70 -1.27 0.01 -17.03
CA GLY A 70 -0.04 0.37 -17.74
C GLY A 70 0.20 1.89 -17.87
N GLN A 71 -0.80 2.73 -17.56
CA GLN A 71 -0.72 4.20 -17.56
C GLN A 71 -0.51 4.77 -16.15
N GLY A 72 -0.65 3.94 -15.10
CA GLY A 72 -0.36 4.32 -13.72
C GLY A 72 -1.54 4.07 -12.79
N LEU A 73 -1.58 4.84 -11.70
CA LEU A 73 -2.68 4.78 -10.73
C LEU A 73 -3.86 5.63 -11.23
N HIS A 74 -5.01 4.98 -11.38
CA HIS A 74 -6.28 5.63 -11.62
C HIS A 74 -7.12 5.61 -10.35
N PHE A 75 -7.74 6.75 -10.00
CA PHE A 75 -8.62 6.89 -8.85
C PHE A 75 -9.95 7.55 -9.24
N ASP A 76 -11.04 6.81 -9.12
CA ASP A 76 -12.42 7.26 -9.30
C ASP A 76 -12.93 7.93 -8.02
N ALA A 77 -12.52 9.20 -7.83
CA ALA A 77 -12.93 10.01 -6.68
C ALA A 77 -14.46 10.14 -6.56
N THR A 78 -15.18 10.20 -7.68
CA THR A 78 -16.64 10.29 -7.67
C THR A 78 -17.28 9.01 -7.16
N GLY A 79 -16.84 7.85 -7.65
CA GLY A 79 -17.30 6.56 -7.15
C GLY A 79 -16.97 6.36 -5.67
N PHE A 80 -15.76 6.73 -5.24
CA PHE A 80 -15.38 6.69 -3.82
C PHE A 80 -16.27 7.61 -2.96
N ALA A 81 -16.57 8.83 -3.40
CA ALA A 81 -17.48 9.72 -2.68
C ALA A 81 -18.90 9.13 -2.54
N ARG A 82 -19.39 8.44 -3.58
CA ARG A 82 -20.68 7.72 -3.51
C ARG A 82 -20.63 6.57 -2.51
N GLU A 83 -19.49 5.91 -2.36
CA GLU A 83 -19.30 4.86 -1.35
C GLU A 83 -19.40 5.43 0.07
N VAL A 84 -18.78 6.58 0.32
CA VAL A 84 -18.84 7.27 1.63
C VAL A 84 -20.27 7.66 1.99
N MET A 85 -21.05 8.09 1.00
CA MET A 85 -22.46 8.45 1.17
C MET A 85 -23.42 7.24 1.06
N ARG A 86 -22.91 6.02 0.87
CA ARG A 86 -23.75 4.83 0.67
C ARG A 86 -24.60 4.55 1.91
N GLY A 87 -25.88 4.25 1.67
CA GLY A 87 -26.85 3.97 2.74
C GLY A 87 -27.51 5.22 3.31
N LEU A 88 -27.06 6.40 2.91
CA LEU A 88 -27.76 7.65 3.18
C LEU A 88 -28.81 7.87 2.09
N ALA A 89 -29.99 8.35 2.48
CA ALA A 89 -31.03 8.75 1.53
C ALA A 89 -30.73 10.12 0.91
N VAL A 90 -29.51 10.31 0.39
CA VAL A 90 -29.09 11.56 -0.25
C VAL A 90 -29.68 11.61 -1.66
N PRO A 91 -30.50 12.63 -1.99
CA PRO A 91 -30.97 12.85 -3.35
C PRO A 91 -29.81 12.95 -4.34
N ALA A 92 -29.97 12.40 -5.55
CA ALA A 92 -28.94 12.43 -6.59
C ALA A 92 -28.42 13.85 -6.89
N ALA A 93 -29.30 14.86 -6.79
CA ALA A 93 -28.95 16.26 -6.97
C ALA A 93 -27.94 16.79 -5.94
N LEU A 94 -27.93 16.25 -4.73
CA LEU A 94 -27.01 16.65 -3.65
C LEU A 94 -25.69 15.86 -3.67
N MET A 95 -25.59 14.78 -4.46
CA MET A 95 -24.39 13.94 -4.50
C MET A 95 -23.17 14.70 -5.03
N GLU A 96 -23.34 15.51 -6.09
CA GLU A 96 -22.24 16.33 -6.64
C GLU A 96 -21.88 17.50 -5.73
N GLU A 97 -22.86 18.02 -4.97
CA GLU A 97 -22.64 19.07 -3.99
C GLU A 97 -21.80 18.54 -2.82
N LEU A 98 -22.18 17.38 -2.28
CA LEU A 98 -21.61 16.79 -1.07
C LEU A 98 -20.36 15.94 -1.32
N ALA A 99 -20.02 15.61 -2.57
CA ALA A 99 -18.86 14.78 -2.86
C ALA A 99 -17.54 15.29 -2.25
N PRO A 100 -17.18 16.59 -2.35
CA PRO A 100 -15.95 17.10 -1.75
C PRO A 100 -15.91 16.93 -0.22
N VAL A 101 -16.99 17.28 0.48
CA VAL A 101 -17.05 17.14 1.95
C VAL A 101 -17.10 15.67 2.38
N ALA A 102 -17.70 14.78 1.58
CA ALA A 102 -17.67 13.35 1.83
C ALA A 102 -16.24 12.78 1.71
N LEU A 103 -15.48 13.20 0.70
CA LEU A 103 -14.06 12.81 0.56
C LEU A 103 -13.21 13.36 1.69
N TRP A 104 -13.40 14.63 2.05
CA TRP A 104 -12.74 15.23 3.20
C TRP A 104 -13.04 14.47 4.49
N TRP A 105 -14.30 14.10 4.72
CA TRP A 105 -14.73 13.32 5.88
C TRP A 105 -14.04 11.96 5.92
N ALA A 106 -14.01 11.25 4.79
CA ALA A 106 -13.39 9.94 4.70
C ALA A 106 -11.88 9.95 4.93
N ALA A 107 -11.21 11.05 4.57
CA ALA A 107 -9.77 11.23 4.73
C ALA A 107 -9.38 11.78 6.12
N SER A 108 -10.17 12.71 6.65
CA SER A 108 -9.77 13.52 7.81
C SER A 108 -10.59 13.23 9.06
N GLY A 109 -11.83 12.73 8.95
CA GLY A 109 -12.67 12.34 10.09
C GLY A 109 -12.97 13.47 11.08
N GLY A 110 -12.73 14.72 10.68
CA GLY A 110 -12.83 15.90 11.54
C GLY A 110 -11.64 16.11 12.49
N TYR A 111 -10.49 15.45 12.27
CA TYR A 111 -9.27 15.65 13.05
C TYR A 111 -8.32 16.67 12.40
N GLU A 112 -7.54 17.39 13.21
CA GLU A 112 -6.32 18.06 12.73
C GLU A 112 -5.23 17.01 12.49
N ALA A 113 -4.54 17.12 11.34
CA ALA A 113 -3.49 16.19 10.94
C ALA A 113 -2.27 16.29 11.87
N GLY A 114 -2.25 15.47 12.93
CA GLY A 114 -1.12 15.33 13.83
C GLY A 114 -0.37 14.02 13.61
N SER A 115 0.28 13.84 12.46
CA SER A 115 1.20 12.71 12.23
C SER A 115 2.62 13.12 12.60
N GLY A 116 2.97 12.94 13.86
CA GLY A 116 4.33 13.14 14.36
C GLY A 116 4.84 11.88 15.06
N LEU A 117 6.04 11.44 14.70
CA LEU A 117 6.75 10.42 15.46
C LEU A 117 7.10 11.01 16.83
N GLN A 118 6.64 10.38 17.90
CA GLN A 118 6.90 10.80 19.27
C GLN A 118 8.24 10.22 19.72
N GLU A 119 8.86 10.84 20.73
CA GLU A 119 10.20 10.46 21.21
C GLU A 119 10.28 9.00 21.72
N ASP A 120 9.15 8.42 22.10
CA ASP A 120 9.03 7.04 22.60
C ASP A 120 8.83 5.98 21.49
N GLY A 121 8.89 6.39 20.22
CA GLY A 121 8.73 5.52 19.05
C GLY A 121 7.28 5.17 18.73
N TRP A 122 6.32 5.83 19.36
CA TRP A 122 4.91 5.80 18.97
C TRP A 122 4.61 6.91 17.98
N LEU A 123 3.64 6.68 17.11
CA LEU A 123 3.07 7.72 16.26
C LEU A 123 1.60 7.89 16.56
N ARG A 124 1.10 9.12 16.44
CA ARG A 124 -0.34 9.39 16.51
C ARG A 124 -0.95 9.25 15.13
N ALA A 125 -1.97 8.41 15.00
CA ALA A 125 -2.76 8.23 13.78
C ALA A 125 -4.23 8.44 14.14
N GLY A 126 -4.76 9.64 13.85
CA GLY A 126 -6.12 10.02 14.22
C GLY A 126 -6.41 9.84 15.71
N ALA A 127 -7.37 8.95 16.02
CA ALA A 127 -7.83 8.67 17.37
C ALA A 127 -6.93 7.73 18.18
N VAL A 128 -5.97 7.04 17.54
CA VAL A 128 -5.12 6.02 18.20
C VAL A 128 -3.65 6.43 18.18
N ARG A 129 -2.86 5.79 19.04
CA ARG A 129 -1.41 5.73 18.88
C ARG A 129 -1.03 4.36 18.33
N ALA A 130 -0.07 4.31 17.42
CA ALA A 130 0.44 3.09 16.85
C ALA A 130 1.95 3.00 17.02
N ARG A 131 2.44 1.80 17.29
CA ARG A 131 3.86 1.48 17.14
C ARG A 131 4.02 0.67 15.88
N LEU A 132 4.78 1.21 14.93
CA LEU A 132 5.01 0.57 13.64
C LEU A 132 6.42 0.00 13.52
N ARG A 133 6.57 -0.99 12.64
CA ARG A 133 7.85 -1.48 12.13
C ARG A 133 7.80 -1.60 10.61
N PRO A 134 8.95 -1.53 9.93
CA PRO A 134 9.03 -1.95 8.55
C PRO A 134 8.63 -3.43 8.40
N TRP A 135 7.93 -3.77 7.33
CA TRP A 135 7.74 -5.16 6.95
C TRP A 135 9.00 -5.73 6.28
N THR A 136 9.18 -7.03 6.40
CA THR A 136 10.26 -7.75 5.74
C THR A 136 9.94 -8.01 4.27
N PHE A 137 10.97 -8.31 3.46
CA PHE A 137 10.78 -8.71 2.07
C PHE A 137 9.87 -9.95 1.92
N VAL A 138 9.99 -10.92 2.84
CA VAL A 138 9.17 -12.14 2.84
C VAL A 138 7.69 -11.81 3.09
N GLU A 139 7.42 -10.91 4.04
CA GLU A 139 6.05 -10.45 4.34
C GLU A 139 5.44 -9.70 3.16
N ARG A 140 6.19 -8.78 2.53
CA ARG A 140 5.75 -8.06 1.33
C ARG A 140 5.45 -8.99 0.17
N SER A 141 6.34 -9.96 -0.09
CA SER A 141 6.17 -10.94 -1.17
C SER A 141 4.95 -11.82 -0.94
N ARG A 142 4.73 -12.27 0.31
CA ARG A 142 3.53 -13.00 0.69
C ARG A 142 2.27 -12.16 0.48
N ALA A 143 2.28 -10.91 0.94
CA ALA A 143 1.14 -10.02 0.78
C ALA A 143 0.79 -9.79 -0.69
N LEU A 144 1.78 -9.60 -1.56
CA LEU A 144 1.58 -9.46 -3.00
C LEU A 144 0.95 -10.71 -3.62
N ASN A 145 1.52 -11.89 -3.34
CA ASN A 145 1.02 -13.16 -3.87
C ASN A 145 -0.43 -13.43 -3.41
N GLU A 146 -0.71 -13.20 -2.13
CA GLU A 146 -2.05 -13.40 -1.58
C GLU A 146 -3.08 -12.41 -2.13
N SER A 147 -2.64 -11.22 -2.53
CA SER A 147 -3.50 -10.16 -3.07
C SER A 147 -3.67 -10.27 -4.59
N THR A 148 -3.01 -11.23 -5.23
CA THR A 148 -3.09 -11.44 -6.67
C THR A 148 -3.90 -12.71 -6.93
N LEU A 149 -5.05 -12.57 -7.59
CA LEU A 149 -5.99 -13.67 -7.85
C LEU A 149 -6.12 -13.90 -9.36
N PRO A 150 -6.35 -15.15 -9.81
CA PRO A 150 -6.72 -15.41 -11.20
C PRO A 150 -8.00 -14.64 -11.55
N SER A 151 -7.95 -13.86 -12.64
CA SER A 151 -9.11 -13.17 -13.19
C SER A 151 -9.85 -14.08 -14.16
N ALA A 152 -11.18 -13.90 -14.28
CA ALA A 152 -12.02 -14.64 -15.22
C ALA A 152 -11.57 -14.50 -16.69
N GLY A 153 -10.86 -13.41 -17.03
CA GLY A 153 -10.29 -13.16 -18.35
C GLY A 153 -8.94 -13.83 -18.64
N GLY A 154 -8.48 -14.74 -17.78
CA GLY A 154 -7.19 -15.44 -17.94
C GLY A 154 -5.96 -14.63 -17.52
N GLY A 155 -6.17 -13.45 -16.90
CA GLY A 155 -5.13 -12.62 -16.31
C GLY A 155 -4.99 -12.79 -14.79
N GLN A 156 -4.23 -11.90 -14.17
CA GLN A 156 -4.17 -11.75 -12.72
C GLN A 156 -4.85 -10.44 -12.33
N GLU A 157 -5.69 -10.47 -11.30
CA GLU A 157 -6.33 -9.30 -10.70
C GLU A 157 -5.66 -9.01 -9.36
N PHE A 158 -5.22 -7.77 -9.18
CA PHE A 158 -4.64 -7.31 -7.93
C PHE A 158 -5.72 -6.69 -7.03
N ARG A 159 -5.85 -7.21 -5.81
CA ARG A 159 -6.80 -6.79 -4.79
C ARG A 159 -6.12 -5.83 -3.81
N LEU A 160 -6.28 -4.54 -4.03
CA LEU A 160 -5.64 -3.48 -3.23
C LEU A 160 -6.06 -3.55 -1.75
N GLU A 161 -7.33 -3.81 -1.47
CA GLU A 161 -7.86 -3.94 -0.10
C GLU A 161 -7.07 -4.98 0.69
N ARG A 162 -6.89 -6.17 0.10
CA ARG A 162 -6.18 -7.28 0.72
C ARG A 162 -4.72 -6.94 0.94
N TYR A 163 -4.08 -6.28 -0.03
CA TYR A 163 -2.68 -5.89 0.07
C TYR A 163 -2.43 -4.90 1.21
N LEU A 164 -3.23 -3.83 1.26
CA LEU A 164 -3.13 -2.81 2.31
C LEU A 164 -3.44 -3.38 3.69
N ARG A 165 -4.44 -4.27 3.80
CA ARG A 165 -4.75 -4.97 5.05
C ARG A 165 -3.57 -5.81 5.54
N LEU A 166 -2.93 -6.57 4.65
CA LEU A 166 -1.77 -7.39 4.99
C LEU A 166 -0.55 -6.53 5.35
N MET A 167 -0.35 -5.40 4.66
CA MET A 167 0.69 -4.43 4.99
C MET A 167 0.53 -3.86 6.41
N LEU A 168 -0.68 -3.41 6.75
CA LEU A 168 -0.97 -2.89 8.09
C LEU A 168 -0.81 -3.99 9.16
N ARG A 169 -1.31 -5.20 8.91
CA ARG A 169 -1.12 -6.34 9.84
C ARG A 169 0.35 -6.68 10.07
N ALA A 170 1.19 -6.57 9.05
CA ALA A 170 2.62 -6.81 9.19
C ALA A 170 3.34 -5.65 9.89
N SER A 171 2.92 -4.41 9.64
CA SER A 171 3.62 -3.21 10.11
C SER A 171 3.21 -2.77 11.52
N VAL A 172 1.96 -3.00 11.94
CA VAL A 172 1.45 -2.59 13.25
C VAL A 172 1.89 -3.58 14.32
N VAL A 173 2.70 -3.10 15.27
CA VAL A 173 3.20 -3.88 16.41
C VAL A 173 2.24 -3.76 17.60
N ALA A 174 1.73 -2.57 17.84
CA ALA A 174 0.80 -2.29 18.94
C ALA A 174 -0.08 -1.08 18.61
N LEU A 175 -1.28 -1.06 19.18
CA LEU A 175 -2.23 0.05 19.16
C LEU A 175 -2.58 0.46 20.59
N GLU A 176 -2.76 1.76 20.79
CA GLU A 176 -3.33 2.33 22.01
C GLU A 176 -4.60 3.13 21.69
N PRO A 177 -5.69 2.94 22.46
CA PRO A 177 -5.82 2.08 23.64
C PRO A 177 -5.68 0.58 23.37
N ALA A 178 -5.20 -0.17 24.38
CA ALA A 178 -5.09 -1.63 24.27
C ALA A 178 -6.47 -2.27 24.03
N GLY A 179 -6.53 -3.26 23.14
CA GLY A 179 -7.77 -3.94 22.75
C GLY A 179 -8.46 -3.34 21.52
N VAL A 180 -8.00 -2.20 21.00
CA VAL A 180 -8.44 -1.69 19.70
C VAL A 180 -7.86 -2.57 18.58
N GLU A 181 -8.73 -3.05 17.70
CA GLU A 181 -8.36 -3.78 16.48
C GLU A 181 -8.43 -2.88 15.25
N LEU A 182 -7.74 -3.25 14.16
CA LEU A 182 -7.75 -2.49 12.90
C LEU A 182 -9.17 -2.29 12.35
N SER A 183 -10.04 -3.32 12.44
CA SER A 183 -11.44 -3.25 12.00
C SER A 183 -12.28 -2.23 12.76
N MET A 184 -11.84 -1.84 13.97
CA MET A 184 -12.53 -0.84 14.78
C MET A 184 -12.11 0.59 14.46
N LEU A 185 -11.10 0.79 13.62
CA LEU A 185 -10.64 2.13 13.28
C LEU A 185 -11.65 2.84 12.38
N ASP A 186 -11.81 4.15 12.59
CA ASP A 186 -12.47 5.00 11.61
C ASP A 186 -11.57 5.18 10.36
N GLY A 187 -12.15 5.68 9.28
CA GLY A 187 -11.48 5.81 8.01
C GLY A 187 -10.35 6.84 8.02
N ALA A 188 -10.44 7.91 8.80
CA ALA A 188 -9.38 8.91 8.88
C ALA A 188 -8.17 8.39 9.65
N THR A 189 -8.42 7.70 10.76
CA THR A 189 -7.41 6.94 11.50
C THR A 189 -6.78 5.87 10.60
N THR A 190 -7.58 5.21 9.75
CA THR A 190 -7.09 4.24 8.76
C THR A 190 -6.16 4.90 7.73
N VAL A 191 -6.54 6.05 7.17
CA VAL A 191 -5.71 6.81 6.22
C VAL A 191 -4.39 7.23 6.88
N ALA A 192 -4.45 7.84 8.07
CA ALA A 192 -3.25 8.27 8.79
C ALA A 192 -2.30 7.10 9.09
N LEU A 193 -2.86 5.92 9.41
CA LEU A 193 -2.08 4.72 9.67
C LEU A 193 -1.48 4.13 8.38
N LEU A 194 -2.22 4.15 7.27
CA LEU A 194 -1.73 3.76 5.96
C LEU A 194 -0.60 4.67 5.50
N ASP A 195 -0.77 5.99 5.60
CA ASP A 195 0.24 6.97 5.23
C ASP A 195 1.52 6.77 6.05
N ALA A 196 1.39 6.57 7.37
CA ALA A 196 2.53 6.28 8.24
C ALA A 196 3.22 4.96 7.90
N ALA A 197 2.44 3.90 7.61
CA ALA A 197 3.00 2.61 7.21
C ALA A 197 3.65 2.66 5.83
N LEU A 198 3.08 3.41 4.89
CA LEU A 198 3.66 3.65 3.57
C LEU A 198 4.95 4.44 3.71
N ALA A 199 4.96 5.57 4.42
CA ALA A 199 6.18 6.35 4.65
C ALA A 199 7.29 5.54 5.35
N LEU A 200 6.92 4.65 6.27
CA LEU A 200 7.89 3.76 6.95
C LEU A 200 8.49 2.70 6.03
N ASN A 201 7.71 2.21 5.06
CA ASN A 201 8.12 1.15 4.13
C ASN A 201 8.62 1.70 2.78
N ASP A 202 8.34 2.97 2.50
CA ASP A 202 8.91 3.75 1.43
C ASP A 202 10.30 4.21 1.88
N MET A 203 11.27 3.31 1.72
CA MET A 203 12.70 3.56 1.98
C MET A 203 13.32 4.53 0.95
N GLY A 204 12.50 5.45 0.41
CA GLY A 204 12.71 6.16 -0.83
C GLY A 204 12.75 5.19 -2.02
N ALA A 205 12.46 5.71 -3.21
CA ALA A 205 13.22 5.26 -4.36
C ALA A 205 14.68 5.45 -3.98
N ARG A 206 15.36 4.38 -3.55
CA ARG A 206 16.80 4.44 -3.38
C ARG A 206 17.35 5.00 -4.69
N ASP A 207 18.35 5.86 -4.63
CA ASP A 207 19.08 6.30 -5.83
C ASP A 207 19.39 5.11 -6.76
N GLU A 208 19.56 3.94 -6.14
CA GLU A 208 19.59 2.60 -6.73
C GLU A 208 18.47 2.22 -7.66
N ASP A 209 17.23 2.29 -7.21
CA ASP A 209 16.08 1.92 -8.01
C ASP A 209 15.85 2.92 -9.15
N SER A 210 16.26 4.19 -8.98
CA SER A 210 16.21 5.22 -10.01
C SER A 210 17.30 5.01 -11.08
N ARG A 211 18.53 4.69 -10.68
CA ARG A 211 19.66 4.42 -11.60
C ARG A 211 19.46 3.13 -12.39
N LEU A 212 18.89 2.08 -11.78
CA LEU A 212 18.54 0.82 -12.45
C LEU A 212 17.34 0.92 -13.39
N LYS A 213 16.54 1.99 -13.32
CA LYS A 213 15.41 2.24 -14.23
C LYS A 213 15.76 3.17 -15.40
N SER A 214 16.97 3.75 -15.42
CA SER A 214 17.43 4.57 -16.54
C SER A 214 17.69 3.70 -17.79
N PRO A 215 17.25 4.11 -19.00
CA PRO A 215 17.39 3.33 -20.24
C PRO A 215 18.82 3.28 -20.81
N ASP A 216 19.85 3.61 -20.02
CA ASP A 216 21.24 3.61 -20.49
C ASP A 216 21.80 2.21 -20.77
N VAL A 217 22.65 2.13 -21.80
CA VAL A 217 23.18 0.89 -22.40
C VAL A 217 24.06 0.07 -21.43
N ASP A 218 24.56 0.66 -20.34
CA ASP A 218 25.44 0.02 -19.35
C ASP A 218 24.72 -0.63 -18.15
N ASN A 219 23.41 -0.44 -18.03
CA ASN A 219 22.59 -0.90 -16.91
C ASN A 219 22.64 -2.43 -16.66
N PRO A 220 22.59 -3.32 -17.69
CA PRO A 220 22.64 -4.77 -17.48
C PRO A 220 24.00 -5.30 -17.02
N ARG A 221 25.09 -4.55 -17.27
CA ARG A 221 26.44 -4.92 -16.84
C ARG A 221 26.66 -4.49 -15.39
N LEU A 222 26.24 -3.28 -15.04
CA LEU A 222 26.27 -2.77 -13.67
C LEU A 222 25.46 -3.67 -12.71
N ALA A 223 24.23 -4.01 -13.08
CA ALA A 223 23.38 -4.90 -12.29
C ALA A 223 24.02 -6.27 -12.03
N ARG A 224 24.66 -6.87 -13.05
CA ARG A 224 25.37 -8.15 -12.90
C ARG A 224 26.56 -8.07 -11.95
N VAL A 225 27.35 -7.00 -12.05
CA VAL A 225 28.50 -6.76 -11.17
C VAL A 225 28.05 -6.56 -9.73
N THR A 226 27.02 -5.73 -9.51
CA THR A 226 26.46 -5.50 -8.18
C THR A 226 25.94 -6.79 -7.55
N LEU A 227 25.16 -7.60 -8.28
CA LEU A 227 24.63 -8.86 -7.76
C LEU A 227 25.74 -9.88 -7.44
N ARG A 228 26.80 -9.94 -8.26
CA ARG A 228 27.94 -10.83 -8.00
C ARG A 228 28.67 -10.46 -6.70
N LEU A 229 28.93 -9.17 -6.49
CA LEU A 229 29.60 -8.68 -5.29
C LEU A 229 28.72 -8.85 -4.03
N CYS A 230 27.43 -8.53 -4.12
CA CYS A 230 26.48 -8.78 -3.04
C CYS A 230 26.45 -10.26 -2.62
N LYS A 231 26.43 -11.18 -3.60
CA LYS A 231 26.43 -12.62 -3.35
C LYS A 231 27.73 -13.11 -2.73
N ALA A 232 28.88 -12.61 -3.21
CA ALA A 232 30.18 -13.10 -2.78
C ALA A 232 30.63 -12.54 -1.41
N LEU A 233 30.26 -11.29 -1.11
CA LEU A 233 30.73 -10.56 0.08
C LEU A 233 29.66 -10.39 1.16
N GLY A 234 28.40 -10.76 0.87
CA GLY A 234 27.26 -10.50 1.76
C GLY A 234 26.89 -9.01 1.84
N TRP A 235 27.37 -8.20 0.90
CA TRP A 235 27.15 -6.76 0.87
C TRP A 235 25.79 -6.40 0.28
N THR A 236 25.27 -5.23 0.65
CA THR A 236 24.10 -4.63 -0.01
C THR A 236 24.51 -3.89 -1.29
N PRO A 237 23.57 -3.65 -2.24
CA PRO A 237 23.84 -2.82 -3.41
C PRO A 237 24.41 -1.44 -3.05
N SER A 238 23.84 -0.80 -2.03
CA SER A 238 24.32 0.49 -1.49
C SER A 238 25.79 0.45 -1.08
N GLN A 239 26.21 -0.61 -0.39
CA GLN A 239 27.61 -0.78 0.01
C GLN A 239 28.54 -0.92 -1.21
N VAL A 240 28.10 -1.63 -2.25
CA VAL A 240 28.88 -1.77 -3.50
C VAL A 240 29.03 -0.41 -4.20
N TRP A 241 27.98 0.41 -4.18
CA TRP A 241 27.94 1.65 -4.95
C TRP A 241 28.62 2.84 -4.26
N GLU A 242 28.65 2.84 -2.92
CA GLU A 242 29.42 3.79 -2.12
C GLU A 242 30.92 3.40 -2.06
N THR A 243 31.29 2.21 -2.52
CA THR A 243 32.68 1.79 -2.59
C THR A 243 33.40 2.48 -3.76
N PRO A 244 34.59 3.08 -3.55
CA PRO A 244 35.37 3.67 -4.64
C PRO A 244 35.63 2.68 -5.78
N ALA A 245 35.46 3.12 -7.03
CA ALA A 245 35.53 2.24 -8.21
C ALA A 245 36.82 1.40 -8.29
N ALA A 246 37.97 1.99 -7.97
CA ALA A 246 39.26 1.28 -7.96
C ALA A 246 39.30 0.14 -6.93
N GLU A 247 38.53 0.24 -5.85
CA GLU A 247 38.42 -0.81 -4.85
C GLU A 247 37.42 -1.89 -5.29
N VAL A 248 36.32 -1.51 -5.96
CA VAL A 248 35.42 -2.46 -6.62
C VAL A 248 36.16 -3.31 -7.66
N ASP A 249 37.01 -2.69 -8.49
CA ASP A 249 37.81 -3.38 -9.51
C ASP A 249 38.81 -4.37 -8.88
N ARG A 250 39.45 -3.99 -7.76
CA ARG A 250 40.35 -4.89 -7.02
C ARG A 250 39.60 -6.07 -6.42
N LEU A 251 38.43 -5.84 -5.83
CA LEU A 251 37.60 -6.91 -5.27
C LEU A 251 37.12 -7.87 -6.35
N LEU A 252 36.73 -7.35 -7.53
CA LEU A 252 36.38 -8.19 -8.67
C LEU A 252 37.58 -9.03 -9.15
N ALA A 253 38.76 -8.43 -9.27
CA ALA A 253 39.98 -9.16 -9.65
C ALA A 253 40.35 -10.25 -8.62
N LEU A 254 40.19 -9.95 -7.32
CA LEU A 254 40.42 -10.94 -6.25
C LEU A 254 39.38 -12.06 -6.29
N LEU A 255 38.11 -11.75 -6.56
CA LEU A 255 37.07 -12.76 -6.75
C LEU A 255 37.34 -13.65 -7.97
N GLU A 256 37.87 -13.11 -9.06
CA GLU A 256 38.26 -13.91 -10.24
C GLU A 256 39.43 -14.86 -9.96
N VAL A 257 40.33 -14.50 -9.05
CA VAL A 257 41.43 -15.38 -8.61
C VAL A 257 40.94 -16.42 -7.58
N ALA A 258 39.97 -16.06 -6.74
CA ALA A 258 39.45 -16.92 -5.68
C ALA A 258 38.33 -17.89 -6.14
N GLU A 259 37.56 -17.52 -7.16
CA GLU A 259 36.53 -18.39 -7.73
C GLU A 259 37.19 -19.52 -8.55
N PRO A 260 36.94 -20.79 -8.24
CA PRO A 260 37.41 -21.89 -9.07
C PRO A 260 36.81 -21.73 -10.48
N PRO A 261 37.58 -21.97 -11.56
CA PRO A 261 37.07 -21.81 -12.91
C PRO A 261 35.82 -22.67 -13.08
N ALA A 262 34.75 -22.05 -13.58
CA ALA A 262 33.52 -22.76 -13.88
C ALA A 262 33.86 -24.01 -14.71
N PRO A 263 33.32 -25.19 -14.37
CA PRO A 263 33.55 -26.39 -15.15
C PRO A 263 33.18 -26.07 -16.60
N ARG A 264 34.14 -26.22 -17.51
CA ARG A 264 33.90 -26.01 -18.93
C ARG A 264 32.66 -26.82 -19.30
N PRO A 265 31.67 -26.24 -19.98
CA PRO A 265 30.59 -27.05 -20.53
C PRO A 265 31.24 -28.15 -21.35
N ALA A 266 30.97 -29.40 -20.98
CA ALA A 266 31.42 -30.54 -21.76
C ALA A 266 31.03 -30.22 -23.21
N ARG A 267 32.00 -30.27 -24.13
CA ARG A 267 31.70 -30.19 -25.56
C ARG A 267 30.59 -31.19 -25.79
N VAL A 268 29.42 -30.71 -26.22
CA VAL A 268 28.34 -31.57 -26.70
C VAL A 268 29.00 -32.46 -27.75
N GLY A 269 29.20 -33.72 -27.39
CA GLY A 269 29.74 -34.72 -28.29
C GLY A 269 28.89 -34.71 -29.54
N ARG A 270 29.55 -34.82 -30.69
CA ARG A 270 28.93 -35.15 -31.98
C ARG A 270 27.70 -36.03 -31.75
N ALA A 271 26.59 -35.67 -32.40
CA ALA A 271 25.44 -36.57 -32.50
C ALA A 271 25.96 -37.97 -32.90
N PRO A 272 25.56 -39.04 -32.20
CA PRO A 272 26.00 -40.38 -32.52
C PRO A 272 25.72 -40.65 -34.00
N SER A 273 26.76 -41.01 -34.74
CA SER A 273 26.63 -41.33 -36.15
C SER A 273 25.96 -42.69 -36.26
N LEU A 274 25.15 -42.90 -37.28
CA LEU A 274 24.65 -44.24 -37.64
C LEU A 274 25.79 -45.26 -37.88
N ALA A 275 27.04 -44.79 -38.06
CA ALA A 275 28.22 -45.65 -38.12
C ALA A 275 28.68 -46.21 -36.75
N ASP A 276 28.18 -45.66 -35.64
CA ASP A 276 28.53 -46.09 -34.27
C ASP A 276 27.61 -47.24 -33.77
N HIS A 277 26.63 -47.66 -34.57
CA HIS A 277 25.67 -48.73 -34.27
C HIS A 277 25.65 -49.78 -35.40
N PRO A 278 26.44 -50.87 -35.29
CA PRO A 278 26.51 -51.92 -36.33
C PRO A 278 25.19 -52.69 -36.54
N ASP A 279 24.19 -52.44 -35.69
CA ASP A 279 22.92 -53.17 -35.65
C ASP A 279 21.73 -52.33 -36.17
N ALA A 280 21.99 -51.13 -36.69
CA ALA A 280 20.93 -50.23 -37.15
C ALA A 280 20.34 -50.70 -38.49
N VAL A 281 19.06 -51.10 -38.49
CA VAL A 281 18.30 -51.47 -39.68
C VAL A 281 17.53 -50.25 -40.21
N VAL A 282 17.78 -49.89 -41.47
CA VAL A 282 17.04 -48.82 -42.17
C VAL A 282 15.72 -49.40 -42.69
N ILE A 283 14.59 -48.85 -42.24
CA ILE A 283 13.26 -49.17 -42.78
C ILE A 283 12.91 -48.08 -43.79
N GLN A 284 12.88 -48.42 -45.08
CA GLN A 284 12.30 -47.56 -46.11
C GLN A 284 10.77 -47.72 -46.10
N VAL A 285 10.08 -46.60 -46.02
CA VAL A 285 8.64 -46.51 -46.27
C VAL A 285 8.50 -45.76 -47.58
N GLU A 286 7.99 -46.42 -48.61
CA GLU A 286 7.61 -45.79 -49.88
C GLU A 286 6.22 -45.17 -49.74
N ASP A 287 6.00 -44.03 -50.42
CA ASP A 287 4.75 -43.24 -50.42
C ASP A 287 3.55 -43.99 -51.04
#